data_AF-A0AA42FEX7-F1
#
_entry.id   AF-A0AA42FEX7-F1
#
_cell.length_a   1.000
_cell.length_b   1.000
_cell.length_c   1.000
_cell.angle_alpha   90.00
_cell.angle_beta   90.00
_cell.angle_gamma   90.00
#
_symmetry.space_group_name_H-M   'P 1'
#
loop_
_entity.id
_entity.type
_entity.pdbx_description
1 polymer ?
#
loop_
_entity_poly.entity_id
_entity_poly.type
_entity_poly.pdbx_seq_one_letter_code
_entity_poly.pdbx_strand_id
1 'polypeptide(L)'
;MNKFSVNGYYGRVGGFTCCIMLPEKWQPGMQVRVEWEIDPSPYSKEIPRFNDPNFDNWMKKHEANYRQYSAIVEVPEYGDSCGLQVHFFACNQVKVTATCMGIEHPDHPFKALINQQENQSCPQ
;
A
#
# COMPACT_ATOMS: atom_id res chain seq x y z
N MET A 1 -2.36 6.32 6.03
CA MET A 1 -2.40 4.84 5.91
C MET A 1 -1.58 4.28 7.06
N ASN A 2 -2.15 3.35 7.81
CA ASN A 2 -1.56 2.83 9.05
C ASN A 2 -0.72 1.58 8.77
N LYS A 3 -1.31 0.64 8.04
CA LYS A 3 -0.72 -0.66 7.68
C LYS A 3 -1.28 -1.15 6.36
N PHE A 4 -0.57 -2.08 5.75
CA PHE A 4 -1.07 -2.86 4.63
C PHE A 4 -0.48 -4.26 4.63
N SER A 5 -1.10 -5.15 3.87
CA SER A 5 -0.65 -6.52 3.63
C SER A 5 -0.89 -6.93 2.18
N VAL A 6 -0.09 -7.89 1.71
CA VAL A 6 -0.29 -8.55 0.42
C VAL A 6 -0.37 -10.05 0.65
N ASN A 7 -1.49 -10.67 0.29
CA ASN A 7 -1.76 -12.09 0.56
C ASN A 7 -1.47 -12.48 2.03
N GLY A 8 -1.78 -11.57 2.97
CA GLY A 8 -1.51 -11.76 4.41
C GLY A 8 -0.09 -11.42 4.89
N TYR A 9 0.85 -11.09 3.99
CA TYR A 9 2.19 -10.63 4.36
C TYR A 9 2.18 -9.12 4.61
N TYR A 10 2.50 -8.70 5.83
CA TYR A 10 2.45 -7.29 6.23
C TYR A 10 3.62 -6.47 5.68
N GLY A 11 3.31 -5.27 5.20
CA GLY A 11 4.28 -4.26 4.76
C GLY A 11 4.28 -3.02 5.65
N ARG A 12 5.39 -2.26 5.65
CA ARG A 12 5.49 -0.94 6.30
C ARG A 12 5.25 0.18 5.30
N VAL A 13 4.46 1.17 5.71
CA VAL A 13 4.22 2.41 4.97
C VAL A 13 5.34 3.41 5.26
N GLY A 14 5.87 4.09 4.23
CA GLY A 14 6.86 5.17 4.41
C GLY A 14 8.34 4.77 4.33
N GLY A 15 8.66 3.55 3.92
CA GLY A 15 10.01 3.04 3.66
C GLY A 15 9.96 1.70 2.92
N PHE A 16 11.10 1.19 2.43
CA PHE A 16 11.18 -0.06 1.66
C PHE A 16 10.34 -1.18 2.28
N THR A 17 9.35 -1.65 1.54
CA THR A 17 8.55 -2.82 1.92
C THR A 17 9.36 -4.06 1.61
N CYS A 18 9.89 -4.71 2.62
CA CYS A 18 10.57 -6.00 2.43
C CYS A 18 9.58 -7.16 2.40
N CYS A 19 9.93 -8.15 1.58
CA CYS A 19 9.75 -9.57 1.86
C CYS A 19 8.47 -10.25 1.32
N ILE A 20 7.79 -9.69 0.31
CA ILE A 20 6.85 -10.49 -0.50
C ILE A 20 7.67 -11.17 -1.59
N MET A 21 8.00 -12.44 -1.38
CA MET A 21 8.68 -13.25 -2.38
C MET A 21 7.69 -13.60 -3.50
N LEU A 22 8.05 -13.23 -4.71
CA LEU A 22 7.33 -13.66 -5.91
C LEU A 22 7.92 -14.99 -6.41
N PRO A 23 7.14 -15.82 -7.10
CA PRO A 23 7.66 -16.95 -7.85
C PRO A 23 8.82 -16.54 -8.76
N GLU A 24 9.78 -17.44 -8.97
CA GLU A 24 10.93 -17.19 -9.86
C GLU A 24 10.50 -16.85 -11.29
N LYS A 25 9.41 -17.47 -11.77
CA LYS A 25 8.85 -17.23 -13.10
C LYS A 25 7.46 -16.65 -12.99
N TRP A 26 7.25 -15.52 -13.65
CA TRP A 26 5.93 -14.96 -13.83
C TRP A 26 5.04 -15.89 -14.68
N GLN A 27 3.72 -15.83 -14.42
CA GLN A 27 2.71 -16.53 -15.20
C GLN A 27 1.53 -15.59 -15.53
N PRO A 28 0.92 -15.72 -16.72
CA PRO A 28 -0.28 -14.97 -17.07
C PRO A 28 -1.41 -15.16 -16.05
N GLY A 29 -2.04 -14.06 -15.65
CA GLY A 29 -3.14 -14.08 -14.67
C GLY A 29 -2.70 -14.12 -13.22
N MET A 30 -1.40 -13.99 -12.92
CA MET A 30 -0.94 -13.81 -11.54
C MET A 30 -1.56 -12.57 -10.90
N GLN A 31 -2.15 -12.77 -9.73
CA GLN A 31 -2.83 -11.73 -8.97
C GLN A 31 -2.42 -11.79 -7.50
N VAL A 32 -2.49 -10.64 -6.85
CA VAL A 32 -2.31 -10.54 -5.40
C VAL A 32 -3.46 -9.76 -4.78
N ARG A 33 -3.86 -10.16 -3.58
CA ARG A 33 -4.77 -9.38 -2.75
C ARG A 33 -3.95 -8.40 -1.93
N VAL A 34 -4.19 -7.12 -2.13
CA VAL A 34 -3.66 -6.05 -1.28
C VAL A 34 -4.77 -5.59 -0.34
N GLU A 35 -4.46 -5.52 0.95
CA GLU A 35 -5.36 -5.01 1.98
C GLU A 35 -4.66 -3.87 2.71
N TRP A 36 -5.37 -2.79 2.99
CA TRP A 36 -4.78 -1.66 3.70
C TRP A 36 -5.80 -0.94 4.57
N GLU A 37 -5.28 -0.24 5.56
CA GLU A 37 -6.07 0.46 6.56
C GLU A 37 -5.66 1.93 6.60
N ILE A 38 -6.64 2.83 6.61
CA ILE A 38 -6.45 4.27 6.67
C ILE A 38 -7.13 4.80 7.92
N ASP A 39 -6.34 5.39 8.81
CA ASP A 39 -6.83 6.36 9.77
C ASP A 39 -7.24 7.65 9.02
N PRO A 40 -8.53 8.06 9.07
CA PRO A 40 -8.96 9.31 8.46
C PRO A 40 -8.49 10.56 9.23
N SER A 41 -7.96 10.41 10.44
CA SER A 41 -7.54 11.51 11.32
C SER A 41 -6.25 11.20 12.11
N PRO A 42 -5.12 10.89 11.42
CA PRO A 42 -3.87 10.46 12.04
C PRO A 42 -3.16 11.53 12.88
N TYR A 43 -3.54 12.80 12.68
CA TYR A 43 -3.01 13.95 13.42
C TYR A 43 -4.11 14.69 14.18
N SER A 44 -5.12 13.95 14.67
CA SER A 44 -6.21 14.54 15.45
C SER A 44 -5.66 15.35 16.62
N LYS A 45 -6.20 16.57 16.82
CA LYS A 45 -5.85 17.40 17.98
C LYS A 45 -6.37 16.83 19.29
N GLU A 46 -7.26 15.83 19.21
CA GLU A 46 -7.86 15.15 20.35
C GLU A 46 -7.02 13.99 20.87
N ILE A 47 -5.87 13.70 20.24
CA ILE A 47 -4.94 12.66 20.71
C ILE A 47 -4.52 12.99 22.17
N PRO A 48 -4.86 12.15 23.16
CA PRO A 48 -4.45 12.36 24.54
C PRO A 48 -2.93 12.28 24.66
N ARG A 49 -2.40 12.85 25.75
CA ARG A 49 -0.97 12.68 26.06
C ARG A 49 -0.69 11.20 26.30
N PHE A 50 0.53 10.75 25.98
CA PHE A 50 0.96 9.36 26.11
C PHE A 50 0.73 8.76 27.52
N ASN A 51 0.79 9.59 28.57
CA ASN A 51 0.60 9.16 29.96
C ASN A 51 -0.85 9.34 30.47
N ASP A 52 -1.80 9.70 29.61
CA ASP A 52 -3.20 9.83 30.02
C ASP A 52 -3.78 8.45 30.32
N PRO A 53 -4.38 8.22 31.51
CA PRO A 53 -4.98 6.92 31.84
C PRO A 53 -6.13 6.53 30.90
N ASN A 54 -6.70 7.47 30.13
CA ASN A 54 -7.72 7.20 29.14
C ASN A 54 -7.17 6.94 27.73
N PHE A 55 -5.85 6.97 27.53
CA PHE A 55 -5.22 6.79 26.22
C PHE A 55 -5.71 5.49 25.53
N ASP A 56 -5.76 4.37 26.24
CA ASP A 56 -6.21 3.09 25.68
C ASP A 56 -7.69 3.12 25.25
N ASN A 57 -8.55 3.77 26.04
CA ASN A 57 -9.97 3.91 25.71
C ASN A 57 -10.18 4.85 24.52
N TRP A 58 -9.38 5.91 24.43
CA TRP A 58 -9.37 6.80 23.29
C TRP A 58 -8.90 6.07 22.02
N MET A 59 -7.77 5.34 22.09
CA MET A 59 -7.25 4.54 20.98
C MET A 59 -8.29 3.54 20.47
N LYS A 60 -8.96 2.79 21.35
CA LYS A 60 -10.03 1.87 20.94
C LYS A 60 -11.17 2.55 20.17
N LYS A 61 -11.57 3.75 20.60
CA LYS A 61 -12.60 4.53 19.88
C LYS A 61 -12.08 5.10 18.58
N HIS A 62 -10.83 5.52 18.55
CA HIS A 62 -10.18 6.09 17.38
C HIS A 62 -9.99 5.05 16.27
N GLU A 63 -9.48 3.86 16.62
CA GLU A 63 -9.32 2.72 15.72
C GLU A 63 -10.66 2.24 15.11
N ALA A 64 -11.77 2.41 15.82
CA ALA A 64 -13.09 2.09 15.29
C ALA A 64 -13.50 2.96 14.07
N ASN A 65 -12.84 4.10 13.86
CA ASN A 65 -13.07 4.96 12.70
C ASN A 65 -12.16 4.62 11.51
N TYR A 66 -11.25 3.67 11.66
CA TYR A 66 -10.33 3.29 10.60
C TYR A 66 -11.10 2.66 9.43
N ARG A 67 -10.66 3.01 8.23
CA ARG A 67 -11.23 2.49 6.99
C ARG A 67 -10.35 1.37 6.46
N GLN A 68 -10.97 0.22 6.23
CA GLN A 68 -10.31 -0.92 5.63
C GLN A 68 -10.66 -1.01 4.16
N TYR A 69 -9.66 -1.35 3.35
CA TYR A 69 -9.77 -1.46 1.91
C TYR A 69 -9.11 -2.75 1.45
N SER A 70 -9.60 -3.29 0.34
CA SER A 70 -8.96 -4.43 -0.33
C SER A 70 -9.09 -4.29 -1.83
N ALA A 71 -8.07 -4.74 -2.55
CA ALA A 71 -8.07 -4.84 -4.00
C ALA A 71 -7.36 -6.12 -4.43
N ILE A 72 -7.87 -6.76 -5.47
CA ILE A 72 -7.14 -7.78 -6.22
C ILE A 72 -6.49 -7.06 -7.39
N VAL A 73 -5.17 -7.16 -7.48
CA VAL A 73 -4.38 -6.48 -8.51
C VAL A 73 -3.55 -7.51 -9.27
N GLU A 74 -3.50 -7.35 -10.58
CA GLU A 74 -2.65 -8.16 -11.44
C GLU A 74 -1.19 -7.81 -11.22
N VAL A 75 -0.34 -8.83 -11.19
CA VAL A 75 1.11 -8.68 -11.15
C VAL A 75 1.59 -8.54 -12.60
N PRO A 76 2.16 -7.40 -13.00
CA PRO A 76 2.73 -7.26 -14.33
C PRO A 76 3.84 -8.30 -14.57
N GLU A 77 4.04 -8.67 -15.84
CA GLU A 77 5.12 -9.58 -16.22
C GLU A 77 6.48 -9.07 -15.72
N TYR A 78 7.27 -9.99 -15.17
CA TYR A 78 8.61 -9.73 -14.68
C TYR A 78 9.56 -10.85 -15.09
N GLY A 79 10.80 -10.49 -15.39
CA GLY A 79 11.91 -11.42 -15.58
C GLY A 79 12.55 -11.74 -14.22
N ASP A 80 13.62 -11.04 -13.88
CA ASP A 80 14.20 -11.07 -12.53
C ASP A 80 13.50 -10.03 -11.63
N SER A 81 13.11 -10.45 -10.43
CA SER A 81 12.45 -9.59 -9.46
C SER A 81 13.16 -9.62 -8.11
N CYS A 82 13.38 -8.44 -7.53
CA CYS A 82 13.91 -8.30 -6.17
C CYS A 82 12.78 -8.19 -5.12
N GLY A 83 11.53 -8.43 -5.54
CA GLY A 83 10.35 -8.38 -4.70
C GLY A 83 9.20 -7.60 -5.32
N LEU A 84 8.02 -7.79 -4.74
CA LEU A 84 6.83 -7.02 -5.10
C LEU A 84 6.86 -5.65 -4.40
N GLN A 85 6.72 -4.59 -5.19
CA GLN A 85 6.50 -3.23 -4.70
C GLN A 85 5.03 -2.87 -4.83
N VAL A 86 4.44 -2.30 -3.79
CA VAL A 86 3.04 -1.88 -3.76
C VAL A 86 2.97 -0.36 -3.82
N HIS A 87 2.17 0.14 -4.74
CA HIS A 87 2.00 1.56 -4.98
C HIS A 87 0.58 1.97 -4.63
N PHE A 88 0.46 2.84 -3.64
CA PHE A 88 -0.82 3.40 -3.19
C PHE A 88 -1.05 4.76 -3.82
N PHE A 89 -2.25 4.94 -4.31
CA PHE A 89 -2.61 6.05 -5.17
C PHE A 89 -3.82 6.81 -4.63
N ALA A 90 -4.08 7.98 -5.21
CA ALA A 90 -5.32 8.70 -4.95
C ALA A 90 -6.54 7.81 -5.22
N CYS A 91 -7.67 8.14 -4.58
CA CYS A 91 -8.94 7.44 -4.79
C CYS A 91 -8.93 5.95 -4.40
N ASN A 92 -8.05 5.54 -3.47
CA ASN A 92 -7.91 4.14 -3.03
C ASN A 92 -7.54 3.18 -4.17
N GLN A 93 -6.87 3.68 -5.21
CA GLN A 93 -6.29 2.83 -6.23
C GLN A 93 -4.98 2.22 -5.73
N VAL A 94 -4.69 1.01 -6.19
CA VAL A 94 -3.45 0.30 -5.90
C VAL A 94 -2.94 -0.34 -7.17
N LYS A 95 -1.64 -0.25 -7.42
CA LYS A 95 -0.95 -1.09 -8.41
C LYS A 95 0.30 -1.67 -7.81
N VAL A 96 0.85 -2.67 -8.49
CA VAL A 96 2.07 -3.35 -8.06
C VAL A 96 3.07 -3.41 -9.19
N THR A 97 4.36 -3.43 -8.83
CA THR A 97 5.46 -3.71 -9.75
C THR A 97 6.34 -4.80 -9.17
N ALA A 98 6.99 -5.57 -10.03
CA ALA A 98 7.88 -6.66 -9.65
C ALA A 98 9.21 -6.45 -10.37
N THR A 99 10.08 -5.62 -9.79
CA THR A 99 11.36 -5.23 -10.42
C THR A 99 12.42 -4.97 -9.37
N CYS A 100 13.68 -5.18 -9.76
CA CYS A 100 14.86 -4.79 -8.99
C CYS A 100 15.18 -3.29 -9.07
N MET A 101 14.54 -2.58 -10.00
CA MET A 101 14.78 -1.15 -10.16
C MET A 101 14.19 -0.39 -8.98
N GLY A 102 14.92 0.61 -8.49
CA GLY A 102 14.37 1.60 -7.54
C GLY A 102 13.47 2.60 -8.24
N ILE A 103 12.60 3.27 -7.48
CA ILE A 103 11.58 4.20 -8.02
C ILE A 103 12.15 5.34 -8.87
N GLU A 104 13.39 5.75 -8.62
CA GLU A 104 14.09 6.82 -9.35
C GLU A 104 14.72 6.35 -10.67
N HIS A 105 14.80 5.03 -10.92
CA HIS A 105 15.44 4.48 -12.11
C HIS A 105 14.70 4.94 -13.39
N PRO A 106 15.42 5.35 -14.46
CA PRO A 106 14.81 5.86 -15.67
C PRO A 106 13.81 4.89 -16.32
N ASP A 107 14.13 3.60 -16.31
CA ASP A 107 13.27 2.55 -16.88
C ASP A 107 12.31 1.92 -15.85
N HIS A 108 12.16 2.55 -14.67
CA HIS A 108 11.26 2.00 -13.67
C HIS A 108 9.81 2.02 -14.20
N PRO A 109 9.09 0.87 -14.22
CA PRO A 109 7.75 0.78 -14.79
C PRO A 109 6.73 1.71 -14.10
N PHE A 110 7.03 2.17 -12.87
CA PHE A 110 6.25 3.19 -12.16
C PHE A 110 6.19 4.55 -12.87
N LYS A 111 7.19 4.97 -13.66
CA LYS A 111 7.09 6.25 -14.39
C LYS A 111 5.90 6.26 -15.36
N ALA A 112 5.62 5.13 -16.00
CA ALA A 112 4.43 4.98 -16.82
C ALA A 112 3.13 5.01 -15.97
N LEU A 113 3.19 4.54 -14.70
CA LEU A 113 2.06 4.51 -13.78
C LEU A 113 1.68 5.90 -13.24
N ILE A 114 2.66 6.77 -12.94
CA ILE A 114 2.42 8.16 -12.50
C ILE A 114 1.73 8.97 -13.61
N ASN A 115 2.23 8.89 -14.85
CA ASN A 115 1.71 9.67 -15.96
C ASN A 115 0.24 9.33 -16.30
N GLN A 116 -0.20 8.10 -16.01
CA GLN A 116 -1.59 7.69 -16.20
C GLN A 116 -2.55 8.24 -15.13
N GLN A 117 -2.03 8.64 -13.97
CA GLN A 117 -2.83 9.06 -12.82
C GLN A 117 -3.09 10.55 -12.71
N GLU A 118 -2.15 11.40 -13.14
CA GLU A 118 -2.36 12.85 -13.09
C GLU A 118 -3.62 13.28 -13.85
N ASN A 119 -4.15 12.41 -14.72
CA ASN A 119 -5.36 12.61 -15.52
C ASN A 119 -6.65 11.97 -14.94
N GLN A 120 -6.64 11.34 -13.76
CA GLN A 120 -7.83 10.66 -13.22
C GLN A 120 -8.38 11.36 -11.97
N SER A 121 -9.56 11.97 -12.08
CA SER A 121 -10.38 12.32 -10.93
C SER A 121 -10.99 11.05 -10.31
N CYS A 122 -11.19 11.06 -8.98
CA CYS A 122 -11.86 9.94 -8.32
C CYS A 122 -13.29 9.81 -8.88
N PRO A 123 -13.70 8.64 -9.41
CA PRO A 123 -15.11 8.42 -9.73
C PRO A 123 -15.96 8.62 -8.47
N GLN A 124 -17.08 9.33 -8.61
CA GLN A 124 -18.03 9.62 -7.52
C GLN A 124 -18.70 8.37 -6.97
#